data_AF-A0A0D1A8B1-F1
#
_entry.id   AF-A0A0D1A8B1-F1
#
_cell.length_a   1.000
_cell.length_b   1.000
_cell.length_c   1.000
_cell.angle_alpha   90.00
_cell.angle_beta   90.00
_cell.angle_gamma   90.00
#
_symmetry.space_group_name_H-M   'P 1'
#
loop_
_entity.id
_entity.type
_entity.pdbx_description
1 polymer ?
#
loop_
_entity_poly.entity_id
_entity_poly.type
_entity_poly.pdbx_seq_one_letter_code
_entity_poly.pdbx_strand_id
1 'polypeptide(L)'
;MAWGNTVKRIVGIVLAAVLVVGLGAFFVIRSAEDKVTDDMLSRAGRFAIPSDWKLTDETVRPERFMCISTNPCPSLSRRWDTGKELTDDDIKAMFSGLGFEMKSDGPCRRQSNVIGSSPICILSGTDGEFEYSFTVFSPAPGAPQRVALAAEQAP
;
A
#
# COMPACT_ATOMS: atom_id res chain seq x y z
N MET A 1 37.54 -48.20 14.38
CA MET A 1 37.22 -46.76 14.53
C MET A 1 36.84 -46.04 13.21
N ALA A 2 36.85 -46.69 12.04
CA ALA A 2 36.57 -46.01 10.77
C ALA A 2 35.07 -45.70 10.51
N TRP A 3 34.15 -46.54 11.00
CA TRP A 3 32.70 -46.40 10.78
C TRP A 3 32.12 -45.11 11.39
N GLY A 4 32.57 -44.72 12.59
CA GLY A 4 32.07 -43.53 13.27
C GLY A 4 32.43 -42.22 12.56
N ASN A 5 33.57 -42.18 11.85
CA ASN A 5 34.01 -40.99 11.12
C ASN A 5 33.26 -40.82 9.79
N THR A 6 32.96 -41.92 9.10
CA THR A 6 32.13 -41.90 7.88
C THR A 6 30.70 -41.46 8.17
N VAL A 7 30.08 -41.99 9.23
CA VAL A 7 28.72 -41.59 9.63
C VAL A 7 28.67 -40.12 10.04
N LYS A 8 29.64 -39.63 10.84
CA LYS A 8 29.71 -38.20 11.20
C LYS A 8 29.85 -37.28 9.99
N ARG A 9 30.65 -37.68 8.99
CA ARG A 9 30.84 -36.91 7.75
C ARG A 9 29.56 -36.88 6.91
N ILE A 10 28.87 -38.01 6.76
CA ILE A 10 27.59 -38.07 6.04
C ILE A 10 26.55 -37.19 6.74
N VAL A 11 26.42 -37.29 8.07
CA VAL A 11 25.50 -36.45 8.86
C VAL A 11 25.83 -34.96 8.70
N GLY A 12 27.11 -34.58 8.74
CA GLY A 12 27.54 -33.20 8.52
C GLY A 12 27.17 -32.67 7.14
N ILE A 13 27.34 -33.48 6.09
CA ILE A 13 26.95 -33.12 4.71
C ILE A 13 25.43 -32.96 4.61
N VAL A 14 24.66 -33.88 5.21
CA VAL A 14 23.19 -33.81 5.19
C VAL A 14 22.70 -32.55 5.91
N LEU A 15 23.25 -32.23 7.09
CA LEU A 15 22.90 -31.01 7.81
C LEU A 15 23.24 -29.74 7.02
N ALA A 16 24.43 -29.70 6.39
CA ALA A 16 24.82 -28.59 5.54
C ALA A 16 23.87 -28.45 4.34
N ALA A 17 23.49 -29.56 3.70
CA ALA A 17 22.54 -29.56 2.59
C ALA A 17 21.15 -29.03 3.03
N VAL A 18 20.64 -29.47 4.18
CA VAL A 18 19.36 -28.99 4.72
C VAL A 18 19.41 -27.48 5.00
N LEU A 19 20.51 -26.98 5.58
CA LEU A 19 20.68 -25.54 5.83
C LEU A 19 20.71 -24.74 4.52
N VAL A 20 21.42 -25.21 3.51
CA VAL A 20 21.49 -24.54 2.20
C VAL A 20 20.12 -24.49 1.53
N VAL A 21 19.37 -25.60 1.56
CA VAL A 21 18.01 -25.64 1.02
C VAL A 21 17.08 -24.70 1.80
N GLY A 22 17.16 -24.71 3.14
CA GLY A 22 16.36 -23.84 3.99
C GLY A 22 16.63 -22.35 3.74
N LEU A 23 17.90 -21.96 3.62
CA LEU A 23 18.28 -20.60 3.25
C LEU A 23 17.78 -20.24 1.84
N GLY A 24 17.92 -21.13 0.87
CA GLY A 24 17.41 -20.94 -0.48
C GLY A 24 15.90 -20.69 -0.49
N ALA A 25 15.13 -21.53 0.18
CA ALA A 25 13.68 -21.36 0.31
C ALA A 25 13.31 -20.03 0.98
N PHE A 26 14.00 -19.66 2.06
CA PHE A 26 13.79 -18.39 2.75
C PHE A 26 14.01 -17.18 1.83
N PHE A 27 15.10 -17.16 1.05
CA PHE A 27 15.37 -16.06 0.11
C PHE A 27 14.34 -16.00 -1.03
N VAL A 28 13.88 -17.15 -1.54
CA VAL A 28 12.85 -17.19 -2.57
C VAL A 28 11.54 -16.61 -2.06
N ILE A 29 11.11 -17.01 -0.86
CA ILE A 29 9.89 -16.49 -0.22
C ILE A 29 10.00 -14.97 -0.04
N ARG A 30 11.10 -14.51 0.57
CA ARG A 30 11.29 -13.08 0.83
C ARG A 30 11.34 -12.25 -0.45
N SER A 31 12.01 -12.77 -1.49
CA SER A 31 12.04 -12.10 -2.79
C SER A 31 10.66 -12.00 -3.44
N ALA A 32 9.76 -12.96 -3.20
CA ALA A 32 8.38 -12.87 -3.68
C ALA A 32 7.58 -11.82 -2.90
N GLU A 33 7.71 -11.78 -1.56
CA GLU A 33 7.07 -10.77 -0.70
C GLU A 33 7.52 -9.34 -1.06
N ASP A 34 8.82 -9.14 -1.26
CA ASP A 34 9.40 -7.85 -1.62
C ASP A 34 8.85 -7.37 -2.98
N LYS A 35 8.72 -8.28 -3.97
CA LYS A 35 8.15 -7.95 -5.29
C LYS A 35 6.71 -7.45 -5.23
N VAL A 36 5.86 -8.08 -4.41
CA VAL A 36 4.46 -7.66 -4.26
C VAL A 36 4.39 -6.29 -3.60
N THR A 37 5.21 -6.08 -2.57
CA THR A 37 5.31 -4.78 -1.89
C THR A 37 5.78 -3.68 -2.84
N ASP A 38 6.83 -3.95 -3.62
CA ASP A 38 7.38 -3.02 -4.61
C ASP A 38 6.37 -2.72 -5.73
N ASP A 39 5.62 -3.72 -6.20
CA ASP A 39 4.56 -3.53 -7.19
C ASP A 39 3.43 -2.63 -6.65
N MET A 40 2.97 -2.86 -5.41
CA MET A 40 1.99 -2.00 -4.75
C MET A 40 2.48 -0.54 -4.66
N LEU A 41 3.72 -0.33 -4.21
CA LEU A 41 4.31 1.01 -4.07
C LEU A 41 4.49 1.70 -5.43
N SER A 42 4.93 0.95 -6.44
CA SER A 42 5.09 1.43 -7.82
C SER A 42 3.74 1.88 -8.40
N ARG A 43 2.70 1.05 -8.24
CA ARG A 43 1.34 1.35 -8.72
C ARG A 43 0.73 2.55 -8.00
N ALA A 44 0.89 2.63 -6.68
CA ALA A 44 0.47 3.79 -5.88
C ALA A 44 1.28 5.05 -6.20
N GLY A 45 2.52 4.91 -6.68
CA GLY A 45 3.35 6.01 -7.16
C GLY A 45 2.85 6.67 -8.44
N ARG A 46 1.90 6.06 -9.16
CA ARG A 46 1.29 6.67 -10.36
C ARG A 46 0.27 7.75 -10.05
N PHE A 47 -0.22 7.84 -8.80
CA PHE A 47 -1.07 8.95 -8.38
C PHE A 47 -0.26 10.24 -8.44
N ALA A 48 -0.74 11.22 -9.20
CA ALA A 48 -0.03 12.48 -9.41
C ALA A 48 -0.23 13.43 -8.21
N ILE A 49 0.30 13.03 -7.05
CA ILE A 49 0.23 13.83 -5.82
C ILE A 49 1.16 15.04 -5.96
N PRO A 50 0.65 16.28 -5.80
CA PRO A 50 1.47 17.47 -5.88
C PRO A 50 2.61 17.49 -4.85
N SER A 51 3.80 17.93 -5.27
CA SER A 51 5.00 17.92 -4.41
C SER A 51 5.00 18.97 -3.30
N ASP A 52 4.12 19.98 -3.39
CA ASP A 52 3.90 20.99 -2.38
C ASP A 52 3.03 20.49 -1.22
N TRP A 53 2.40 19.33 -1.36
CA TRP A 53 1.60 18.73 -0.29
C TRP A 53 2.48 18.12 0.79
N LYS A 54 2.12 18.39 2.04
CA LYS A 54 2.87 17.88 3.17
C LYS A 54 2.36 16.48 3.54
N LEU A 55 3.20 15.46 3.36
CA LEU A 55 2.92 14.14 3.93
C LEU A 55 2.86 14.25 5.46
N THR A 56 1.73 13.83 6.02
CA THR A 56 1.44 13.88 7.46
C THR A 56 1.51 12.51 8.13
N ASP A 57 1.21 11.46 7.37
CA ASP A 57 1.19 10.09 7.85
C ASP A 57 1.45 9.15 6.67
N GLU A 58 2.22 8.10 6.90
CA GLU A 58 2.46 7.02 5.95
C GLU A 58 2.61 5.71 6.70
N THR A 59 1.85 4.71 6.26
CA THR A 59 1.94 3.34 6.74
C THR A 59 2.00 2.41 5.54
N VAL A 60 3.09 1.65 5.45
CA VAL A 60 3.25 0.58 4.47
C VAL A 60 3.23 -0.74 5.23
N ARG A 61 2.27 -1.60 4.94
CA ARG A 61 2.25 -2.99 5.38
C ARG A 61 2.74 -3.84 4.21
N PRO A 62 3.97 -4.39 4.29
CA PRO A 62 4.49 -5.24 3.24
C PRO A 62 3.75 -6.57 3.20
N GLU A 63 3.87 -7.25 2.08
CA GLU A 63 3.40 -8.63 1.95
C GLU A 63 4.09 -9.53 2.97
N ARG A 64 3.32 -10.45 3.54
CA ARG A 64 3.81 -11.50 4.43
C ARG A 64 3.26 -12.83 3.94
N PHE A 65 4.10 -13.86 3.95
CA PHE A 65 3.82 -15.18 3.40
C PHE A 65 2.38 -15.63 3.70
N MET A 66 1.55 -15.58 2.65
CA MET A 66 0.10 -15.77 2.65
C MET A 66 -0.66 -14.75 3.52
N CYS A 67 -1.34 -13.80 2.86
CA CYS A 67 -2.45 -13.07 3.44
C CYS A 67 -3.64 -14.01 3.70
N ILE A 68 -3.69 -14.65 4.87
CA ILE A 68 -4.81 -15.48 5.32
C ILE A 68 -5.10 -15.15 6.78
N SER A 69 -6.37 -14.87 7.09
CA SER A 69 -6.91 -14.74 8.45
C SER A 69 -6.17 -13.72 9.32
N THR A 70 -5.17 -14.13 10.11
CA THR A 70 -4.43 -13.28 11.05
C THR A 70 -3.22 -12.58 10.44
N ASN A 71 -2.82 -12.94 9.22
CA ASN A 71 -1.80 -12.22 8.47
C ASN A 71 -2.48 -11.14 7.61
N PRO A 72 -2.31 -9.84 7.93
CA PRO A 72 -2.93 -8.79 7.14
C PRO A 72 -2.30 -8.75 5.74
N CYS A 73 -3.15 -8.53 4.73
CA CYS A 73 -2.74 -8.31 3.34
C CYS A 73 -1.82 -7.09 3.22
N PRO A 74 -1.06 -6.99 2.12
CA PRO A 74 -0.31 -5.79 1.80
C PRO A 74 -1.27 -4.62 1.76
N SER A 75 -0.87 -3.54 2.41
CA SER A 75 -1.63 -2.31 2.34
C SER A 75 -0.75 -1.08 2.44
N LEU A 76 -1.23 -0.01 1.85
CA LEU A 76 -0.64 1.31 1.90
C LEU A 76 -1.69 2.26 2.46
N SER A 77 -1.28 3.11 3.38
CA SER A 77 -2.04 4.29 3.75
C SER A 77 -1.12 5.50 3.76
N ARG A 78 -1.51 6.56 3.07
CA ARG A 78 -0.79 7.83 3.04
C ARG A 78 -1.76 8.96 3.26
N ARG A 79 -1.34 9.97 4.01
CA ARG A 79 -2.15 11.16 4.28
C ARG A 79 -1.36 12.42 4.05
N TRP A 80 -2.00 13.39 3.42
CA TRP A 80 -1.40 14.67 3.11
C TRP A 80 -2.26 15.82 3.64
N ASP A 81 -1.58 16.88 4.05
CA ASP A 81 -2.14 18.22 4.16
C ASP A 81 -1.85 18.96 2.86
N THR A 82 -2.90 19.44 2.19
CA THR A 82 -2.79 20.04 0.87
C THR A 82 -2.41 21.52 0.92
N GLY A 83 -2.47 22.16 2.10
CA GLY A 83 -2.20 23.59 2.26
C GLY A 83 -3.22 24.53 1.58
N LYS A 84 -4.21 23.98 0.86
CA LYS A 84 -5.23 24.72 0.12
C LYS A 84 -6.56 23.97 0.06
N GLU A 85 -7.62 24.68 -0.32
CA GLU A 85 -8.85 24.02 -0.75
C GLU A 85 -8.65 23.41 -2.13
N LEU A 86 -9.06 22.15 -2.33
CA LEU A 86 -8.97 21.49 -3.64
C LEU A 86 -10.19 21.82 -4.48
N THR A 87 -9.94 22.03 -5.77
CA THR A 87 -10.98 22.09 -6.79
C THR A 87 -11.23 20.69 -7.37
N ASP A 88 -12.36 20.52 -8.07
CA ASP A 88 -12.64 19.26 -8.78
C ASP A 88 -11.55 18.95 -9.83
N ASP A 89 -10.92 19.98 -10.40
CA ASP A 89 -9.85 19.82 -11.38
C ASP A 89 -8.51 19.40 -10.73
N ASP A 90 -8.19 19.93 -9.54
CA ASP A 90 -7.07 19.43 -8.72
C ASP A 90 -7.24 17.93 -8.44
N ILE A 91 -8.48 17.52 -8.15
CA ILE A 91 -8.82 16.13 -7.86
C ILE A 91 -8.68 15.25 -9.10
N LYS A 92 -9.24 15.67 -10.24
CA LYS A 92 -9.10 14.93 -11.50
C LYS A 92 -7.66 14.81 -11.97
N ALA A 93 -6.85 15.85 -11.79
CA ALA A 93 -5.44 15.85 -12.18
C ALA A 93 -4.63 14.77 -11.46
N MET A 94 -4.99 14.41 -10.22
CA MET A 94 -4.32 13.33 -9.48
C MET A 94 -4.49 11.95 -10.11
N PHE A 95 -5.55 11.76 -10.90
CA PHE A 95 -5.95 10.46 -11.44
C PHE A 95 -5.73 10.32 -12.95
N SER A 96 -5.40 11.40 -13.66
CA SER A 96 -5.34 11.42 -15.12
C SER A 96 -4.30 10.49 -15.75
N GLY A 97 -3.34 10.00 -14.97
CA GLY A 97 -2.26 9.10 -15.41
C GLY A 97 -2.39 7.64 -14.95
N LEU A 98 -3.47 7.27 -14.25
CA LEU A 98 -3.55 5.97 -13.57
C LEU A 98 -3.76 4.78 -14.51
N GLY A 99 -4.37 4.98 -15.68
CA GLY A 99 -4.73 3.90 -16.61
C GLY A 99 -5.97 3.09 -16.17
N PHE A 100 -6.59 3.44 -15.05
CA PHE A 100 -7.87 2.91 -14.57
C PHE A 100 -8.76 4.04 -14.05
N GLU A 101 -10.06 3.78 -13.92
CA GLU A 101 -11.04 4.76 -13.47
C GLU A 101 -11.18 4.76 -11.94
N MET A 102 -11.17 5.96 -11.35
CA MET A 102 -11.57 6.20 -9.96
C MET A 102 -13.01 6.74 -9.94
N LYS A 103 -13.92 6.02 -9.31
CA LYS A 103 -15.33 6.39 -9.18
C LYS A 103 -15.56 7.17 -7.91
N SER A 104 -16.11 8.37 -8.03
CA SER A 104 -16.49 9.20 -6.88
C SER A 104 -17.86 8.78 -6.33
N ASP A 105 -18.00 8.76 -5.02
CA ASP A 105 -19.29 8.59 -4.31
C ASP A 105 -20.22 9.80 -4.45
N GLY A 106 -19.66 10.97 -4.78
CA GLY A 106 -20.38 12.22 -4.95
C GLY A 106 -19.48 13.37 -5.40
N PRO A 107 -20.01 14.61 -5.43
CA PRO A 107 -19.21 15.79 -5.72
C PRO A 107 -18.22 16.07 -4.58
N CYS A 108 -16.96 16.37 -4.94
CA CYS A 108 -15.90 16.69 -3.98
C CYS A 108 -15.97 18.14 -3.46
N ARG A 109 -17.15 18.54 -2.97
CA ARG A 109 -17.40 19.89 -2.43
C ARG A 109 -18.05 19.82 -1.07
N ARG A 110 -17.53 20.61 -0.13
CA ARG A 110 -18.10 20.69 1.21
C ARG A 110 -19.52 21.25 1.12
N GLN A 111 -20.48 20.54 1.69
CA GLN A 111 -21.85 21.05 1.81
C GLN A 111 -21.94 22.12 2.92
N SER A 112 -22.75 23.14 2.70
CA SER A 112 -22.84 24.33 3.59
C SER A 112 -23.39 24.03 4.98
N ASN A 113 -24.08 22.90 5.16
CA ASN A 113 -24.67 22.46 6.42
C ASN A 113 -23.74 21.56 7.26
N VAL A 114 -22.55 21.20 6.78
CA VAL A 114 -21.63 20.31 7.49
C VAL A 114 -20.78 21.10 8.48
N ILE A 115 -20.78 20.68 9.74
CA ILE A 115 -20.00 21.29 10.83
C ILE A 115 -18.85 20.36 11.22
N GLY A 116 -17.66 20.93 11.46
CA GLY A 116 -16.48 20.17 11.87
C GLY A 116 -15.80 19.37 10.75
N SER A 117 -14.89 18.47 11.13
CA SER A 117 -14.14 17.66 10.18
C SER A 117 -15.04 16.59 9.56
N SER A 118 -15.15 16.60 8.23
CA SER A 118 -15.95 15.60 7.50
C SER A 118 -15.22 15.13 6.24
N PRO A 119 -15.34 13.84 5.87
CA PRO A 119 -15.08 13.44 4.50
C PRO A 119 -16.06 14.19 3.58
N ILE A 120 -15.55 14.69 2.47
CA ILE A 120 -16.32 15.42 1.45
C ILE A 120 -16.67 14.50 0.29
N CYS A 121 -15.70 13.69 -0.14
CA CYS A 121 -15.89 12.66 -1.15
C CYS A 121 -14.90 11.53 -0.91
N ILE A 122 -15.29 10.36 -1.40
CA ILE A 122 -14.50 9.15 -1.45
C ILE A 122 -14.49 8.70 -2.91
N LEU A 123 -13.29 8.53 -3.47
CA LEU A 123 -13.10 7.91 -4.75
C LEU A 123 -12.55 6.50 -4.57
N SER A 124 -13.10 5.54 -5.29
CA SER A 124 -12.62 4.16 -5.27
C SER A 124 -12.31 3.64 -6.67
N GLY A 125 -11.33 2.77 -6.79
CA GLY A 125 -10.94 2.16 -8.05
C GLY A 125 -10.11 0.91 -7.81
N THR A 126 -9.96 0.10 -8.85
CA THR A 126 -9.21 -1.16 -8.77
C THR A 126 -8.17 -1.17 -9.89
N ASP A 127 -6.96 -1.62 -9.55
CA ASP A 127 -5.91 -1.88 -10.54
C ASP A 127 -5.28 -3.25 -10.27
N GLY A 128 -5.64 -4.21 -11.11
CA GLY A 128 -5.28 -5.61 -10.90
C GLY A 128 -5.87 -6.14 -9.60
N GLU A 129 -4.99 -6.48 -8.67
CA GLU A 129 -5.31 -7.11 -7.37
C GLU A 129 -5.46 -6.09 -6.24
N PHE A 130 -5.21 -4.80 -6.51
CA PHE A 130 -5.26 -3.76 -5.50
C PHE A 130 -6.51 -2.91 -5.65
N GLU A 131 -7.24 -2.77 -4.54
CA GLU A 131 -8.32 -1.81 -4.37
C GLU A 131 -7.77 -0.52 -3.76
N TYR A 132 -8.10 0.61 -4.39
CA TYR A 132 -7.70 1.94 -3.96
C TYR A 132 -8.91 2.70 -3.43
N SER A 133 -8.70 3.41 -2.33
CA SER A 133 -9.64 4.38 -1.77
C SER A 133 -8.93 5.70 -1.57
N PHE A 134 -9.53 6.78 -2.07
CA PHE A 134 -9.02 8.12 -1.98
C PHE A 134 -10.06 9.00 -1.31
N THR A 135 -9.79 9.47 -0.09
CA THR A 135 -10.73 10.27 0.69
C THR A 135 -10.24 11.69 0.83
N VAL A 136 -11.12 12.66 0.54
CA VAL A 136 -10.86 14.09 0.75
C VAL A 136 -11.62 14.55 2.00
N PHE A 137 -10.91 15.15 2.94
CA PHE A 137 -11.45 15.67 4.20
C PHE A 137 -11.40 17.19 4.21
N SER A 138 -12.47 17.82 4.69
CA SER A 138 -12.48 19.24 5.05
C SER A 138 -12.62 19.40 6.56
N PRO A 139 -11.61 19.98 7.24
CA PRO A 139 -11.69 20.27 8.68
C PRO A 139 -12.72 21.35 9.03
N ALA A 140 -12.83 22.39 8.19
CA ALA A 140 -13.72 23.53 8.35
C ALA A 140 -13.93 24.23 6.99
N PRO A 141 -14.96 25.09 6.85
CA PRO A 141 -15.14 25.92 5.66
C PRO A 141 -13.91 26.80 5.39
N GLY A 142 -13.41 26.80 4.15
CA GLY A 142 -12.23 27.58 3.73
C GLY A 142 -10.89 27.12 4.34
N ALA A 143 -10.88 26.05 5.13
CA ALA A 143 -9.64 25.48 5.65
C ALA A 143 -8.98 24.57 4.59
N PRO A 144 -7.64 24.46 4.61
CA PRO A 144 -6.91 23.48 3.83
C PRO A 144 -7.49 22.08 3.99
N GLN A 145 -7.65 21.38 2.87
CA GLN A 145 -8.17 20.02 2.88
C GLN A 145 -7.06 19.03 3.25
N ARG A 146 -7.48 17.85 3.67
CA ARG A 146 -6.58 16.71 3.86
C ARG A 146 -6.98 15.60 2.95
N VAL A 147 -6.01 14.87 2.45
CA VAL A 147 -6.22 13.75 1.56
C VAL A 147 -5.70 12.50 2.22
N ALA A 148 -6.44 11.40 2.09
CA ALA A 148 -5.95 10.06 2.41
C ALA A 148 -6.03 9.16 1.19
N LEU A 149 -4.94 8.50 0.85
CA LEU A 149 -4.90 7.39 -0.11
C LEU A 149 -4.72 6.10 0.70
N ALA A 150 -5.58 5.13 0.44
CA ALA A 150 -5.44 3.76 0.89
C ALA A 150 -5.36 2.83 -0.33
N ALA A 151 -4.50 1.83 -0.24
CA ALA A 151 -4.47 0.70 -1.17
C ALA A 151 -4.45 -0.59 -0.35
N GLU A 152 -5.27 -1.55 -0.72
CA GLU A 152 -5.37 -2.85 -0.07
C GLU A 152 -5.41 -3.92 -1.15
N GLN A 153 -4.69 -5.03 -0.95
CA GLN A 153 -4.85 -6.17 -1.85
C GLN A 153 -6.21 -6.84 -1.59
N ALA A 154 -6.96 -7.10 -2.65
CA ALA A 154 -8.19 -7.86 -2.58
C ALA A 154 -7.90 -9.30 -2.12
N PRO A 155 -8.78 -9.90 -1.29
CA PRO A 155 -8.59 -11.26 -0.76
C PRO A 155 -8.70 -12.37 -1.83
#